data_AF-A0AAQ4FHP7-F1
#
_entry.id   AF-A0AAQ4FHP7-F1
#
_cell.length_a   1.000
_cell.length_b   1.000
_cell.length_c   1.000
_cell.angle_alpha   90.00
_cell.angle_beta   90.00
_cell.angle_gamma   90.00
#
_symmetry.space_group_name_H-M   'P 1'
#
loop_
_entity.id
_entity.type
_entity.pdbx_description
1 polymer ?
#
loop_
_entity_poly.entity_id
_entity_poly.type
_entity_poly.pdbx_seq_one_letter_code
_entity_poly.pdbx_strand_id
1 'polypeptide(L)'
;MDQHTIVYDEQSTLNPVVTMAPGEGQKPISILYDTHAEELSFPQIYLGHARCIKPEARPTILTMASSEIRRSDRRGALPMHVLYMAMKVIRHRVCDNLNTMFRNKRGIETLTRGDVENPEKVENLIERDMGFMKGVPNTIQYWHTRKAELFAMNRQLGKPTAFLTLSASEVHWPRLLELLKSLKRNPI
;
A
#
# COMPACT_ATOMS: atom_id res chain seq x y z
N MET A 1 11.14 6.31 -18.67
CA MET A 1 10.47 7.61 -18.85
C MET A 1 9.62 7.37 -20.07
N ASP A 2 8.42 6.85 -19.86
CA ASP A 2 7.65 6.28 -20.95
C ASP A 2 6.65 7.37 -21.38
N GLN A 3 6.98 8.05 -22.48
CA GLN A 3 6.10 9.02 -23.10
C GLN A 3 4.86 8.28 -23.61
N HIS A 4 3.71 8.56 -22.99
CA HIS A 4 2.42 8.24 -23.56
C HIS A 4 2.16 9.22 -24.71
N THR A 5 2.35 8.77 -25.94
CA THR A 5 2.03 9.53 -27.15
C THR A 5 0.51 9.75 -27.20
N ILE A 6 0.08 10.97 -26.92
CA ILE A 6 -1.26 11.44 -27.27
C ILE A 6 -1.22 11.74 -28.78
N VAL A 7 -2.09 11.11 -29.55
CA VAL A 7 -2.26 11.39 -30.99
C VAL A 7 -2.83 12.82 -31.10
N TYR A 8 -1.98 13.77 -31.48
CA TYR A 8 -2.41 15.12 -31.85
C TYR A 8 -2.91 15.07 -33.30
N ASP A 9 -4.18 15.44 -33.52
CA ASP A 9 -4.75 15.64 -34.85
C ASP A 9 -4.64 17.14 -35.22
N GLU A 10 -3.86 17.45 -36.24
CA GLU A 10 -3.55 18.82 -36.66
C GLU A 10 -4.71 19.50 -37.42
N GLN A 11 -5.81 18.79 -37.71
CA GLN A 11 -6.94 19.30 -38.50
C GLN A 11 -8.05 20.00 -37.67
N SER A 12 -7.96 20.05 -36.34
CA SER A 12 -9.01 20.62 -35.47
C SER A 12 -8.97 22.16 -35.32
N THR A 13 -8.36 22.91 -36.24
CA THR A 13 -8.14 24.37 -36.08
C THR A 13 -9.28 25.26 -36.61
N LEU A 14 -10.38 24.70 -37.15
CA LEU A 14 -11.48 25.50 -37.73
C LEU A 14 -12.80 25.49 -36.94
N ASN A 15 -12.89 24.77 -35.83
CA ASN A 15 -13.98 24.89 -34.86
C ASN A 15 -13.33 24.93 -33.48
N PRO A 16 -13.72 25.84 -32.56
CA PRO A 16 -13.30 25.74 -31.18
C PRO A 16 -14.00 24.53 -30.57
N VAL A 17 -13.50 23.32 -30.87
CA VAL A 17 -13.79 22.13 -30.09
C VAL A 17 -13.18 22.42 -28.74
N VAL A 18 -14.01 22.89 -27.81
CA VAL A 18 -13.63 22.97 -26.40
C VAL A 18 -13.40 21.51 -26.00
N THR A 19 -12.13 21.10 -25.99
CA THR A 19 -11.70 19.78 -25.54
C THR A 19 -11.85 19.76 -24.02
N MET A 20 -13.09 19.69 -23.53
CA MET A 20 -13.34 19.41 -22.13
C MET A 20 -12.77 18.02 -21.86
N ALA A 21 -11.86 17.92 -20.90
CA ALA A 21 -11.42 16.61 -20.46
C ALA A 21 -12.68 15.85 -20.01
N PRO A 22 -12.85 14.55 -20.32
CA PRO A 22 -14.07 13.79 -20.01
C PRO A 22 -14.51 13.81 -18.54
N GLY A 23 -13.66 14.27 -17.62
CA GLY A 23 -13.94 14.44 -16.19
C GLY A 23 -13.88 15.89 -15.69
N GLU A 24 -13.92 16.89 -16.57
CA GLU A 24 -13.92 18.30 -16.17
C GLU A 24 -15.16 18.62 -15.29
N GLY A 25 -14.93 19.21 -14.11
CA GLY A 25 -15.98 19.49 -13.13
C GLY A 25 -16.42 18.29 -12.28
N GLN A 26 -15.90 17.09 -12.52
CA GLN A 26 -16.21 15.92 -11.69
C GLN A 26 -15.21 15.74 -10.55
N LYS A 27 -15.72 15.39 -9.37
CA LYS A 27 -14.88 15.02 -8.22
C LYS A 27 -14.51 13.54 -8.32
N PRO A 28 -13.23 13.16 -8.30
CA PRO A 28 -12.84 11.76 -8.38
C PRO A 28 -13.37 10.98 -7.17
N ILE A 29 -13.84 9.76 -7.44
CA ILE A 29 -14.28 8.84 -6.40
C ILE A 29 -13.05 8.46 -5.57
N SER A 30 -13.20 8.42 -4.24
CA SER A 30 -12.11 7.96 -3.37
C SER A 30 -11.80 6.49 -3.65
N ILE A 31 -10.52 6.15 -3.66
CA ILE A 31 -9.99 4.77 -3.78
C ILE A 31 -10.61 3.78 -2.76
N LEU A 32 -11.19 4.30 -1.68
CA LEU A 32 -11.87 3.51 -0.65
C LEU A 32 -13.23 2.97 -1.11
N TYR A 33 -13.91 3.70 -1.98
CA TYR A 33 -15.28 3.39 -2.44
C TYR A 33 -15.30 2.85 -3.86
N ASP A 34 -14.26 3.14 -4.64
CA ASP A 34 -14.14 2.63 -6.00
C ASP A 34 -13.62 1.20 -6.01
N THR A 35 -14.49 0.28 -6.44
CA THR A 35 -14.21 -1.17 -6.50
C THR A 35 -13.22 -1.52 -7.62
N HIS A 36 -13.23 -0.76 -8.72
CA HIS A 36 -12.45 -1.04 -9.93
C HIS A 36 -11.30 -0.04 -10.15
N ALA A 37 -11.03 0.81 -9.16
CA ALA A 37 -10.02 1.87 -9.23
C ALA A 37 -8.66 1.38 -9.71
N GLU A 38 -8.27 0.18 -9.29
CA GLU A 38 -6.95 -0.39 -9.56
C GLU A 38 -6.86 -0.91 -10.99
N GLU A 39 -7.88 -1.62 -11.44
CA GLU A 39 -7.99 -2.17 -12.79
C GLU A 39 -8.07 -1.06 -13.85
N LEU A 40 -8.75 0.05 -13.52
CA LEU A 40 -8.84 1.24 -14.36
C LEU A 40 -7.56 2.09 -14.35
N SER A 41 -6.87 2.17 -13.20
CA SER A 41 -5.63 2.96 -13.09
C SER A 41 -4.42 2.29 -13.75
N PHE A 42 -4.41 0.96 -13.87
CA PHE A 42 -3.28 0.20 -14.39
C PHE A 42 -3.67 -0.71 -15.57
N PRO A 43 -4.03 -0.13 -16.73
CA PRO A 43 -4.40 -0.90 -17.92
C PRO A 43 -3.26 -1.80 -18.42
N GLN A 44 -2.00 -1.46 -18.17
CA GLN A 44 -0.85 -2.30 -18.54
C GLN A 44 -0.78 -3.63 -17.76
N ILE A 45 -1.37 -3.66 -16.56
CA ILE A 45 -1.39 -4.82 -15.67
C ILE A 45 -2.66 -5.63 -15.91
N TYR A 46 -3.81 -4.96 -15.93
CA TYR A 46 -5.12 -5.61 -15.95
C TYR A 46 -5.74 -5.72 -17.34
N LEU A 47 -5.14 -5.08 -18.36
CA LEU A 47 -5.62 -5.06 -19.75
C LEU A 47 -7.10 -4.65 -19.86
N GLY A 48 -7.57 -3.77 -18.96
CA GLY A 48 -8.96 -3.32 -18.90
C GLY A 48 -9.96 -4.37 -18.36
N HIS A 49 -9.49 -5.49 -17.83
CA HIS A 49 -10.35 -6.54 -17.28
C HIS A 49 -10.41 -6.47 -15.75
N ALA A 50 -11.63 -6.53 -15.22
CA ALA A 50 -11.83 -6.65 -13.78
C ALA A 50 -11.29 -8.00 -13.26
N ARG A 51 -10.73 -8.00 -12.05
CA ARG A 51 -10.26 -9.25 -11.42
C ARG A 51 -11.44 -10.18 -11.12
N CYS A 52 -11.32 -11.43 -11.54
CA CYS A 52 -12.26 -12.48 -11.16
C CYS A 52 -11.90 -13.02 -9.77
N ILE A 53 -12.57 -12.50 -8.74
CA ILE A 53 -12.45 -12.99 -7.37
C ILE A 53 -13.58 -13.98 -7.12
N LYS A 54 -13.26 -15.19 -6.65
CA LYS A 54 -14.27 -16.16 -6.23
C LYS A 54 -15.11 -15.55 -5.09
N PRO A 55 -16.45 -15.57 -5.16
CA PRO A 55 -17.31 -14.91 -4.18
C PRO A 55 -17.11 -15.43 -2.75
N GLU A 56 -16.71 -16.69 -2.61
CA GLU A 56 -16.43 -17.34 -1.32
C GLU A 56 -15.17 -16.82 -0.63
N ALA A 57 -14.18 -16.34 -1.38
CA ALA A 57 -12.83 -16.08 -0.86
C ALA A 57 -12.70 -14.79 -0.04
N ARG A 58 -13.61 -13.82 -0.24
CA ARG A 58 -13.65 -12.49 0.42
C ARG A 58 -12.25 -11.96 0.82
N PRO A 59 -11.32 -11.78 -0.13
CA PRO A 59 -9.94 -11.48 0.20
C PRO A 59 -9.80 -10.05 0.76
N THR A 60 -9.00 -9.89 1.81
CA THR A 60 -8.59 -8.56 2.28
C THR A 60 -7.75 -7.86 1.22
N ILE A 61 -7.79 -6.52 1.17
CA ILE A 61 -6.96 -5.70 0.28
C ILE A 61 -5.47 -6.04 0.38
N LEU A 62 -4.96 -6.31 1.59
CA LEU A 62 -3.58 -6.77 1.79
C LEU A 62 -3.30 -8.12 1.12
N THR A 63 -4.24 -9.05 1.18
CA THR A 63 -4.15 -10.36 0.54
C THR A 63 -4.13 -10.21 -0.98
N MET A 64 -4.97 -9.33 -1.52
CA MET A 64 -4.97 -8.98 -2.95
C MET A 64 -3.63 -8.37 -3.37
N ALA A 65 -3.14 -7.35 -2.64
CA ALA A 65 -1.84 -6.71 -2.88
C ALA A 65 -0.69 -7.73 -2.87
N SER A 66 -0.68 -8.60 -1.85
CA SER A 66 0.36 -9.60 -1.69
C SER A 66 0.29 -10.68 -2.78
N SER A 67 -0.92 -11.02 -3.23
CA SER A 67 -1.10 -11.93 -4.36
C SER A 67 -0.50 -11.34 -5.63
N GLU A 68 -0.74 -10.05 -5.89
CA GLU A 68 -0.26 -9.37 -7.10
C GLU A 68 1.27 -9.32 -7.18
N ILE A 69 1.92 -9.01 -6.05
CA ILE A 69 3.39 -8.97 -5.94
C ILE A 69 4.01 -10.35 -6.14
N ARG A 70 3.30 -11.43 -5.77
CA ARG A 70 3.79 -12.82 -5.87
C ARG A 70 3.52 -13.48 -7.22
N ARG A 71 2.81 -12.82 -8.14
CA ARG A 71 2.55 -13.40 -9.47
C ARG A 71 3.86 -13.57 -10.24
N SER A 72 3.85 -14.54 -11.16
CA SER A 72 4.93 -14.74 -12.13
C SER A 72 5.10 -13.51 -13.02
N ASP A 73 3.99 -12.83 -13.37
CA ASP A 73 4.02 -11.55 -14.05
C ASP A 73 4.58 -10.46 -13.12
N ARG A 74 5.64 -9.79 -13.59
CA ARG A 74 6.36 -8.76 -12.84
C ARG A 74 5.78 -7.36 -12.99
N ARG A 75 4.81 -7.15 -13.88
CA ARG A 75 4.15 -5.84 -14.06
C ARG A 75 3.46 -5.39 -12.76
N GLY A 76 2.89 -6.32 -12.00
CA GLY A 76 2.30 -6.07 -10.68
C GLY A 76 3.30 -5.76 -9.57
N ALA A 77 4.59 -6.02 -9.78
CA ALA A 77 5.67 -5.73 -8.83
C ALA A 77 6.43 -4.43 -9.15
N LEU A 78 5.96 -3.65 -10.14
CA LEU A 78 6.55 -2.36 -10.47
C LEU A 78 6.40 -1.36 -9.31
N PRO A 79 7.41 -0.48 -9.06
CA PRO A 79 7.38 0.44 -7.93
C PRO A 79 6.10 1.29 -7.85
N MET A 80 5.61 1.79 -8.99
CA MET A 80 4.38 2.60 -9.05
C MET A 80 3.14 1.84 -8.56
N HIS A 81 2.99 0.60 -9.01
CA HIS A 81 1.87 -0.25 -8.60
C HIS A 81 1.99 -0.66 -7.13
N VAL A 82 3.20 -1.01 -6.67
CA VAL A 82 3.45 -1.36 -5.26
C VAL A 82 3.14 -0.19 -4.32
N LEU A 83 3.56 1.03 -4.68
CA LEU A 83 3.26 2.24 -3.90
C LEU A 83 1.76 2.53 -3.86
N TYR A 84 1.06 2.37 -4.99
CA TYR A 84 -0.39 2.49 -5.05
C TYR A 84 -1.07 1.50 -4.10
N MET A 85 -0.67 0.22 -4.15
CA MET A 85 -1.22 -0.82 -3.30
C MET A 85 -0.91 -0.59 -1.82
N ALA A 86 0.30 -0.14 -1.50
CA ALA A 86 0.66 0.23 -0.14
C ALA A 86 -0.26 1.36 0.39
N MET A 87 -0.49 2.39 -0.40
CA MET A 87 -1.37 3.50 -0.03
C MET A 87 -2.83 3.05 0.13
N LYS A 88 -3.32 2.19 -0.78
CA LYS A 88 -4.65 1.59 -0.69
C LYS A 88 -4.82 0.79 0.60
N VAL A 89 -3.85 -0.07 0.94
CA VAL A 89 -3.85 -0.84 2.20
C VAL A 89 -3.87 0.07 3.42
N ILE A 90 -3.05 1.12 3.45
CA ILE A 90 -3.02 2.06 4.58
C ILE A 90 -4.37 2.76 4.74
N ARG A 91 -4.97 3.26 3.65
CA ARG A 91 -6.28 3.93 3.68
C ARG A 91 -7.39 3.00 4.20
N HIS A 92 -7.44 1.75 3.72
CA HIS A 92 -8.42 0.79 4.23
C HIS A 92 -8.23 0.49 5.72
N ARG A 93 -6.98 0.33 6.18
CA ARG A 93 -6.69 0.15 7.62
C ARG A 93 -7.18 1.32 8.47
N VAL A 94 -7.02 2.55 7.99
CA VAL A 94 -7.52 3.74 8.70
C VAL A 94 -9.05 3.70 8.79
N CYS A 95 -9.75 3.40 7.69
CA CYS A 95 -11.21 3.24 7.69
C CYS A 95 -11.68 2.12 8.62
N ASP A 96 -11.04 0.95 8.59
CA ASP A 96 -11.39 -0.18 9.46
C ASP A 96 -11.19 0.17 10.94
N ASN A 97 -10.14 0.93 11.25
CA ASN A 97 -9.86 1.40 12.61
C ASN A 97 -10.86 2.47 13.06
N LEU A 98 -11.28 3.39 12.17
CA LEU A 98 -12.37 4.31 12.44
C LEU A 98 -13.66 3.54 12.75
N ASN A 99 -14.06 2.62 11.87
CA ASN A 99 -15.25 1.80 12.08
C ASN A 99 -15.20 1.01 13.40
N THR A 100 -14.05 0.44 13.72
CA THR A 100 -13.85 -0.29 14.99
C THR A 100 -13.93 0.63 16.20
N MET A 101 -13.39 1.85 16.10
CA MET A 101 -13.45 2.86 17.16
C MET A 101 -14.90 3.30 17.41
N PHE A 102 -15.64 3.64 16.35
CA PHE A 102 -17.04 4.01 16.43
C PHE A 102 -17.91 2.89 17.00
N ARG A 103 -17.63 1.63 16.65
CA ARG A 103 -18.40 0.47 17.14
C ARG A 103 -18.10 0.10 18.59
N ASN A 104 -16.86 0.20 19.05
CA ASN A 104 -16.43 -0.41 20.31
C ASN A 104 -16.41 0.55 21.51
N LYS A 105 -16.59 1.86 21.32
CA LYS A 105 -16.55 2.81 22.44
C LYS A 105 -17.93 3.16 22.99
N ARG A 106 -18.13 2.86 24.28
CA ARG A 106 -19.32 3.11 25.11
C ARG A 106 -19.75 4.60 25.29
N GLY A 107 -19.24 5.52 24.48
CA GLY A 107 -19.64 6.94 24.49
C GLY A 107 -20.23 7.44 23.18
N ILE A 108 -20.28 6.58 22.15
CA ILE A 108 -20.80 6.90 20.81
C ILE A 108 -22.14 6.20 20.56
N GLU A 109 -22.60 5.35 21.48
CA GLU A 109 -23.90 4.66 21.41
C GLU A 109 -25.09 5.64 21.36
N THR A 110 -24.92 6.84 21.90
CA THR A 110 -25.94 7.91 21.91
C THR A 110 -25.76 8.93 20.78
N LEU A 111 -24.79 8.73 19.88
CA LEU A 111 -24.52 9.68 18.80
C LEU A 111 -25.65 9.61 17.77
N THR A 112 -26.40 10.70 17.64
CA THR A 112 -27.51 10.78 16.69
C THR A 112 -26.98 11.17 15.32
N ARG A 113 -27.66 10.80 14.23
CA ARG A 113 -27.29 11.20 12.86
C ARG A 113 -27.07 12.73 12.74
N GLY A 114 -27.90 13.53 13.40
CA GLY A 114 -27.76 15.00 13.40
C GLY A 114 -26.49 15.51 14.08
N ASP A 115 -25.87 14.73 14.97
CA ASP A 115 -24.59 15.08 15.59
C ASP A 115 -23.40 14.80 14.66
N VAL A 116 -23.53 13.82 13.75
CA VAL A 116 -22.53 13.50 12.72
C VAL A 116 -22.54 14.52 11.58
N GLU A 117 -23.71 15.11 11.31
CA GLU A 117 -23.84 16.16 10.30
C GLU A 117 -23.25 17.51 10.77
N ASN A 118 -23.02 17.69 12.08
CA ASN A 118 -22.37 18.89 12.62
C ASN A 118 -20.83 18.74 12.59
N PRO A 119 -20.11 19.53 11.76
CA PRO A 119 -18.66 19.40 11.61
C PRO A 119 -17.88 19.66 12.92
N GLU A 120 -18.35 20.58 13.77
CA GLU A 120 -17.65 20.92 15.02
C GLU A 120 -17.69 19.77 16.02
N LYS A 121 -18.81 19.04 16.10
CA LYS A 121 -18.92 17.87 16.99
C LYS A 121 -18.05 16.72 16.49
N VAL A 122 -17.98 16.54 15.18
CA VAL A 122 -17.13 15.51 14.55
C VAL A 122 -15.65 15.82 14.80
N GLU A 123 -15.23 17.07 14.64
CA GLU A 123 -13.84 17.48 14.90
C GLU A 123 -13.46 17.27 16.37
N ASN A 124 -14.28 17.73 17.31
CA ASN A 124 -14.08 17.48 18.74
C ASN A 124 -14.02 15.98 19.07
N LEU A 125 -14.81 15.14 18.39
CA LEU A 125 -14.78 13.70 18.57
C LEU A 125 -13.49 13.07 18.03
N ILE A 126 -13.01 13.54 16.88
CA ILE A 126 -11.75 13.11 16.26
C ILE A 126 -10.55 13.50 17.14
N GLU A 127 -10.53 14.73 17.65
CA GLU A 127 -9.46 15.21 18.54
C GLU A 127 -9.42 14.43 19.84
N ARG A 128 -10.59 14.20 20.45
CA ARG A 128 -10.70 13.39 21.67
C ARG A 128 -10.34 11.93 21.42
N ASP A 129 -10.59 11.44 20.21
CA ASP A 129 -10.48 10.03 19.88
C ASP A 129 -9.59 9.76 18.66
N MET A 130 -8.30 9.85 18.90
CA MET A 130 -7.26 9.52 17.94
C MET A 130 -7.01 7.99 17.80
N GLY A 131 -7.96 7.14 18.22
CA GLY A 131 -7.81 5.68 18.18
C GLY A 131 -7.61 5.12 16.77
N PHE A 132 -8.10 5.83 15.74
CA PHE A 132 -7.89 5.48 14.34
C PHE A 132 -6.44 5.64 13.87
N MET A 133 -5.65 6.50 14.54
CA MET A 133 -4.26 6.78 14.17
C MET A 133 -3.36 5.55 14.24
N LYS A 134 -3.76 4.51 14.98
CA LYS A 134 -3.07 3.21 14.99
C LYS A 134 -2.97 2.56 13.60
N GLY A 135 -3.82 2.98 12.65
CA GLY A 135 -3.78 2.52 11.25
C GLY A 135 -2.78 3.26 10.37
N VAL A 136 -2.31 4.44 10.82
CA VAL A 136 -1.35 5.26 10.10
C VAL A 136 0.06 4.91 10.60
N PRO A 137 0.97 4.47 9.73
CA PRO A 137 2.36 4.21 10.11
C PRO A 137 3.00 5.45 10.77
N ASN A 138 3.94 5.20 11.68
CA ASN A 138 4.73 6.22 12.38
C ASN A 138 3.99 7.15 13.35
N THR A 139 2.69 6.94 13.59
CA THR A 139 2.01 7.65 14.68
C THR A 139 2.41 7.11 16.04
N ILE A 140 2.24 7.93 17.08
CA ILE A 140 2.49 7.51 18.47
C ILE A 140 1.64 6.28 18.83
N GLN A 141 0.36 6.29 18.46
CA GLN A 141 -0.57 5.17 18.71
C GLN A 141 -0.18 3.88 17.97
N TYR A 142 0.34 4.01 16.74
CA TYR A 142 0.89 2.89 15.98
C TYR A 142 2.06 2.24 16.71
N TRP A 143 3.03 3.02 17.19
CA TRP A 143 4.18 2.49 17.93
C TRP A 143 3.82 1.89 19.28
N HIS A 144 2.88 2.49 20.03
CA HIS A 144 2.37 1.90 21.26
C HIS A 144 1.75 0.51 21.03
N THR A 145 0.93 0.38 19.99
CA THR A 145 0.31 -0.90 19.60
C THR A 145 1.38 -1.91 19.21
N ARG A 146 2.33 -1.52 18.35
CA ARG A 146 3.38 -2.42 17.86
C ARG A 146 4.33 -2.89 18.96
N LYS A 147 4.64 -2.01 19.91
CA LYS A 147 5.41 -2.35 21.11
C LYS A 147 4.69 -3.40 21.96
N ALA A 148 3.38 -3.26 22.15
CA ALA A 148 2.58 -4.23 22.90
C ALA A 148 2.53 -5.60 22.19
N GLU A 149 2.33 -5.61 20.87
CA GLU A 149 2.37 -6.83 20.06
C GLU A 149 3.73 -7.53 20.14
N LEU A 150 4.83 -6.77 20.09
CA LEU A 150 6.18 -7.31 20.22
C LEU A 150 6.39 -7.99 21.58
N PHE A 151 5.93 -7.37 22.68
CA PHE A 151 6.01 -7.99 23.99
C PHE A 151 5.13 -9.24 24.10
N ALA A 152 3.94 -9.23 23.49
CA ALA A 152 3.09 -10.41 23.43
C ALA A 152 3.78 -11.56 22.66
N MET A 153 4.41 -11.24 21.52
CA MET A 153 5.16 -12.20 20.72
C MET A 153 6.35 -12.78 21.50
N ASN A 154 7.12 -11.94 22.21
CA ASN A 154 8.23 -12.41 23.04
C ASN A 154 7.77 -13.33 24.18
N ARG A 155 6.57 -13.11 24.74
CA ARG A 155 6.00 -13.98 25.77
C ARG A 155 5.53 -15.32 25.20
N GLN A 156 5.00 -15.34 23.97
CA GLN A 156 4.45 -16.55 23.34
C GLN A 156 5.50 -17.41 22.64
N LEU A 157 6.36 -16.78 21.83
CA LEU A 157 7.36 -17.46 20.99
C LEU A 157 8.73 -17.54 21.67
N GLY A 158 8.92 -16.83 22.77
CA GLY A 158 10.21 -16.66 23.42
C GLY A 158 11.08 -15.60 22.76
N LYS A 159 12.36 -15.58 23.16
CA LYS A 159 13.33 -14.58 22.72
C LYS A 159 13.63 -14.74 21.22
N PRO A 160 13.49 -13.69 20.39
CA PRO A 160 13.83 -13.79 18.97
C PRO A 160 15.33 -14.08 18.82
N THR A 161 15.68 -15.13 18.09
CA THR A 161 17.06 -15.46 17.76
C THR A 161 17.35 -14.96 16.35
N ALA A 162 18.24 -13.98 16.22
CA ALA A 162 18.70 -13.49 14.92
C ALA A 162 19.91 -14.29 14.46
N PHE A 163 19.83 -14.90 13.28
CA PHE A 163 20.97 -15.53 12.62
C PHE A 163 21.47 -14.60 11.52
N LEU A 164 22.72 -14.18 11.61
CA LEU A 164 23.39 -13.40 10.57
C LEU A 164 24.53 -14.23 10.01
N THR A 165 24.37 -14.70 8.77
CA THR A 165 25.44 -15.36 8.02
C THR A 165 26.14 -14.33 7.15
N LEU A 166 27.37 -13.97 7.51
CA LEU A 166 28.23 -13.11 6.71
C LEU A 166 29.13 -14.00 5.84
N SER A 167 28.90 -14.02 4.53
CA SER A 167 29.82 -14.64 3.57
C SER A 167 30.66 -13.55 2.91
N ALA A 168 31.98 -13.74 2.86
CA ALA A 168 32.83 -12.92 2.00
C ALA A 168 32.46 -13.20 0.54
N SER A 169 32.14 -12.17 -0.24
CA SER A 169 31.97 -12.31 -1.68
C SER A 169 33.35 -12.47 -2.32
N GLU A 170 33.87 -13.69 -2.38
CA GLU A 170 35.20 -14.03 -2.91
C GLU A 170 35.43 -13.48 -4.34
N VAL A 171 34.36 -13.36 -5.14
CA VAL A 171 34.40 -12.84 -6.52
C VAL A 171 34.83 -11.37 -6.60
N HIS A 172 34.59 -10.57 -5.54
CA HIS A 172 34.89 -9.14 -5.51
C HIS A 172 36.18 -8.82 -4.73
N TRP A 173 36.96 -9.83 -4.32
CA TRP A 173 38.22 -9.63 -3.62
C TRP A 173 39.42 -9.98 -4.54
N PRO A 174 39.87 -9.03 -5.38
CA PRO A 174 40.93 -9.30 -6.35
C PRO A 174 42.23 -9.79 -5.69
N ARG A 175 42.53 -9.30 -4.48
CA ARG A 175 43.70 -9.75 -3.71
C ARG A 175 43.61 -11.21 -3.26
N LEU A 176 42.42 -11.70 -2.91
CA LEU A 176 42.19 -13.11 -2.58
C LEU A 176 42.36 -13.98 -3.82
N LEU A 177 41.84 -13.54 -4.97
CA LEU A 177 42.02 -14.24 -6.25
C LEU A 177 43.49 -14.30 -6.66
N GLU A 178 44.26 -13.23 -6.46
CA GLU A 178 45.72 -13.22 -6.67
C GLU A 178 46.44 -14.21 -5.76
N LEU A 179 46.09 -14.25 -4.47
CA LEU A 179 46.68 -15.18 -3.50
C LEU A 179 46.35 -16.63 -3.83
N LEU A 180 45.10 -16.93 -4.19
CA LEU A 180 44.70 -18.27 -4.63
C LEU A 180 45.44 -18.67 -5.91
N LYS A 181 45.63 -17.73 -6.84
CA LYS A 181 46.38 -17.96 -8.08
C LYS A 181 47.88 -18.18 -7.82
N SER A 182 48.48 -17.46 -6.87
CA SER A 182 49.88 -17.66 -6.51
C SER A 182 50.11 -18.99 -5.80
N LEU A 183 49.21 -19.39 -4.90
CA LEU A 183 49.23 -20.70 -4.23
C LEU A 183 49.03 -21.88 -5.19
N LYS A 184 48.17 -21.72 -6.22
CA LYS A 184 48.04 -22.74 -7.28
C LYS A 184 49.33 -22.92 -8.09
N ARG A 185 50.09 -21.84 -8.29
CA ARG A 185 51.32 -21.85 -9.10
C ARG A 185 52.50 -22.47 -8.35
N ASN A 186 52.59 -22.21 -7.04
CA ASN A 186 53.60 -22.79 -6.16
C ASN A 186 52.88 -23.50 -5.01
N PRO A 187 52.51 -24.78 -5.17
CA PRO A 187 52.03 -25.57 -4.04
C PRO A 187 53.14 -25.66 -3.00
N ILE A 188 52.77 -25.52 -1.73
CA ILE A 188 53.64 -25.81 -0.58
C ILE A 188 53.97 -27.30 -0.60
#